data_AF-A0A372J5N3-F1
#
_entry.id   AF-A0A372J5N3-F1
#
_cell.length_a   1.000
_cell.length_b   1.000
_cell.length_c   1.000
_cell.angle_alpha   90.00
_cell.angle_beta   90.00
_cell.angle_gamma   90.00
#
_symmetry.space_group_name_H-M   'P 1'
#
loop_
_entity.id
_entity.type
_entity.pdbx_description
1 polymer ?
#
loop_
_entity_poly.entity_id
_entity_poly.type
_entity_poly.pdbx_seq_one_letter_code
_entity_poly.pdbx_strand_id
1 'polypeptide(L)'
;MPEQKTFYAGLGSGLEAVDVEEVYQATADKAAAERVAGTDNPFCIEVRFLGGLTEEQKGAFRTAADRWAQVIVGDLEDVVLPDGTKVDDVRIDAAGVSIDGPGRVLGRAGPRLLRPAGSTHEFLTITGIMEFDVADIPTMIAQGLWNTVIMHEMGHVIGMLDFVWNAKGFVANRNTPQWSFTGPTAMAEFGKLQDPCAGTAIARLPDLRAAAGAGDGGGGGVPVPIEDNFGPGTIGSHWRESVFGAEMMTGFVNQGANPLSRVTGGALKDLGYEVDLDACDDYTLPSPTALAIMGVLTAGRLHEAIGEVGGTGGYVEHPTPEVAPTSVLTHR
;
A
#
# COMPACT_ATOMS: atom_id res chain seq x y z
N MET A 1 44.66 11.86 -2.53
CA MET A 1 43.80 11.48 -1.39
C MET A 1 42.39 11.39 -1.95
N PRO A 2 41.68 10.26 -1.85
CA PRO A 2 40.34 10.20 -2.41
C PRO A 2 39.44 11.11 -1.55
N GLU A 3 38.73 12.03 -2.22
CA GLU A 3 37.73 12.88 -1.60
C GLU A 3 36.64 11.99 -1.01
N GLN A 4 36.51 12.03 0.33
CA GLN A 4 35.32 11.53 1.00
C GLN A 4 34.13 12.34 0.49
N LYS A 5 33.26 11.70 -0.29
CA LYS A 5 31.92 12.22 -0.59
C LYS A 5 31.12 12.15 0.70
N THR A 6 31.13 13.24 1.46
CA THR A 6 30.24 13.44 2.60
C THR A 6 28.80 13.50 2.07
N PHE A 7 28.01 12.48 2.40
CA PHE A 7 26.57 12.42 2.15
C PHE A 7 25.87 13.50 3.00
N TYR A 8 25.09 14.35 2.35
CA TYR A 8 24.11 15.21 3.02
C TYR A 8 22.80 15.16 2.23
N ALA A 9 21.91 14.27 2.66
CA ALA A 9 20.47 14.42 2.46
C ALA A 9 19.82 13.89 3.74
N GLY A 10 19.84 14.70 4.80
CA GLY A 10 19.42 14.28 6.12
C GLY A 10 17.98 13.77 6.11
N LEU A 11 17.80 12.49 6.40
CA LEU A 11 16.51 11.80 6.48
C LEU A 11 16.51 10.64 7.52
N GLY A 12 17.45 10.61 8.47
CA GLY A 12 17.25 10.10 9.82
C GLY A 12 17.06 8.60 10.05
N SER A 13 17.23 7.71 9.07
CA SER A 13 17.16 6.25 9.29
C SER A 13 18.52 5.60 9.59
N GLY A 14 19.64 6.31 9.38
CA GLY A 14 20.99 5.73 9.51
C GLY A 14 21.38 4.80 8.34
N LEU A 15 20.49 4.55 7.38
CA LEU A 15 20.76 3.78 6.15
C LEU A 15 21.37 4.62 5.01
N GLU A 16 21.43 5.94 5.17
CA GLU A 16 21.99 6.89 4.19
C GLU A 16 23.50 6.70 3.90
N ALA A 17 24.19 5.91 4.72
CA ALA A 17 25.63 5.61 4.58
C ALA A 17 25.91 4.11 4.38
N VAL A 18 24.88 3.31 4.07
CA VAL A 18 25.00 1.87 3.87
C VAL A 18 25.21 1.58 2.39
N ASP A 19 26.19 0.72 2.09
CA ASP A 19 26.47 0.29 0.73
C ASP A 19 25.28 -0.51 0.17
N VAL A 20 24.86 -0.17 -1.05
CA VAL A 20 23.82 -0.92 -1.77
C VAL A 20 24.44 -2.24 -2.22
N GLU A 21 23.95 -3.35 -1.69
CA GLU A 21 24.44 -4.69 -2.06
C GLU A 21 23.95 -5.10 -3.45
N GLU A 22 22.70 -4.76 -3.75
CA GLU A 22 22.01 -5.18 -4.98
C GLU A 22 20.90 -4.19 -5.33
N VAL A 23 20.67 -4.00 -6.63
CA VAL A 23 19.53 -3.25 -7.15
C VAL A 23 18.72 -4.17 -8.06
N TYR A 24 17.41 -4.20 -7.84
CA TYR A 24 16.43 -4.82 -8.71
C TYR A 24 15.53 -3.75 -9.33
N GLN A 25 15.19 -3.88 -10.61
CA GLN A 25 14.21 -3.02 -11.26
C GLN A 25 13.06 -3.88 -11.78
N ALA A 26 11.86 -3.62 -11.27
CA ALA A 26 10.61 -4.12 -11.85
C ALA A 26 10.09 -3.07 -12.83
N THR A 27 9.89 -3.44 -14.09
CA THR A 27 9.36 -2.53 -15.12
C THR A 27 8.07 -3.09 -15.67
N ALA A 28 7.05 -2.25 -15.77
CA ALA A 28 5.76 -2.59 -16.34
C ALA A 28 5.88 -3.05 -17.80
N ASP A 29 4.92 -3.86 -18.25
CA ASP A 29 4.87 -4.29 -19.65
C ASP A 29 4.65 -3.09 -20.56
N LYS A 30 5.53 -2.91 -21.55
CA LYS A 30 5.49 -1.77 -22.46
C LYS A 30 4.19 -1.72 -23.27
N ALA A 31 3.65 -2.86 -23.69
CA ALA A 31 2.39 -2.87 -24.44
C ALA A 31 1.19 -2.53 -23.55
N ALA A 32 1.25 -2.85 -22.25
CA ALA A 32 0.28 -2.38 -21.26
C ALA A 32 0.40 -0.86 -21.03
N ALA A 33 1.62 -0.34 -20.86
CA ALA A 33 1.88 1.09 -20.73
C ALA A 33 1.37 1.90 -21.93
N GLU A 34 1.66 1.45 -23.15
CA GLU A 34 1.18 2.07 -24.38
C GLU A 34 -0.36 2.01 -24.49
N ARG A 35 -0.96 0.86 -24.13
CA ARG A 35 -2.41 0.64 -24.24
C ARG A 35 -3.21 1.46 -23.22
N VAL A 36 -2.74 1.52 -21.98
CA VAL A 36 -3.50 2.07 -20.85
C VAL A 36 -3.14 3.54 -20.61
N ALA A 37 -1.85 3.87 -20.65
CA ALA A 37 -1.33 5.18 -20.30
C ALA A 37 -0.84 6.00 -21.51
N GLY A 38 -0.75 5.39 -22.70
CA GLY A 38 -0.30 6.10 -23.92
C GLY A 38 1.17 6.52 -23.88
N THR A 39 1.99 5.87 -23.05
CA THR A 39 3.41 6.15 -22.87
C THR A 39 4.27 4.99 -23.40
N ASP A 40 5.47 5.29 -23.89
CA ASP A 40 6.49 4.32 -24.24
C ASP A 40 7.57 4.15 -23.14
N ASN A 41 7.44 4.91 -22.04
CA ASN A 41 8.19 4.76 -20.78
C ASN A 41 7.29 4.09 -19.73
N PRO A 42 7.42 2.78 -19.48
CA PRO A 42 6.57 2.06 -18.53
C PRO A 42 6.97 2.34 -17.09
N PHE A 43 6.00 2.28 -16.18
CA PHE A 43 6.23 2.42 -14.75
C PHE A 43 7.34 1.48 -14.21
N CYS A 44 8.17 1.98 -13.31
CA CYS A 44 9.31 1.29 -12.74
C CYS A 44 9.34 1.35 -11.20
N ILE A 45 9.63 0.21 -10.57
CA ILE A 45 9.98 0.15 -9.15
C ILE A 45 11.43 -0.29 -9.02
N GLU A 46 12.29 0.62 -8.58
CA GLU A 46 13.66 0.29 -8.18
C GLU A 46 13.69 -0.17 -6.73
N VAL A 47 14.10 -1.41 -6.46
CA VAL A 47 14.33 -1.94 -5.12
C VAL A 47 15.84 -2.03 -4.86
N ARG A 48 16.33 -1.30 -3.87
CA ARG A 48 17.73 -1.34 -3.44
C ARG A 48 17.84 -2.14 -2.15
N PHE A 49 18.61 -3.22 -2.17
CA PHE A 49 18.87 -4.04 -1.00
C PHE A 49 20.09 -3.52 -0.25
N LEU A 50 19.89 -3.16 1.02
CA LEU A 50 20.92 -2.55 1.87
C LEU A 50 21.53 -3.52 2.89
N GLY A 51 21.26 -4.82 2.72
CA GLY A 51 21.76 -5.89 3.58
C GLY A 51 20.76 -6.42 4.61
N GLY A 52 21.19 -7.45 5.34
CA GLY A 52 20.38 -8.13 6.36
C GLY A 52 19.30 -9.08 5.84
N LEU A 53 19.19 -9.25 4.52
CA LEU A 53 18.26 -10.17 3.85
C LEU A 53 19.03 -11.24 3.07
N THR A 54 18.55 -12.48 3.16
CA THR A 54 19.03 -13.59 2.33
C THR A 54 18.50 -13.50 0.90
N GLU A 55 19.12 -14.19 -0.06
CA GLU A 55 18.66 -14.22 -1.47
C GLU A 55 17.21 -14.70 -1.63
N GLU A 56 16.78 -15.66 -0.81
CA GLU A 56 15.39 -16.14 -0.80
C GLU A 56 14.43 -15.05 -0.30
N GLN A 57 14.81 -14.33 0.76
CA GLN A 57 14.02 -13.22 1.31
C GLN A 57 13.90 -12.07 0.31
N LYS A 58 15.00 -11.70 -0.37
CA LYS A 58 15.00 -10.70 -1.45
C LYS A 58 14.06 -11.08 -2.60
N GLY A 59 13.90 -12.39 -2.87
CA GLY A 59 12.98 -12.90 -3.87
C GLY A 59 11.52 -12.44 -3.69
N ALA A 60 11.07 -12.29 -2.44
CA ALA A 60 9.74 -11.78 -2.13
C ALA A 60 9.55 -10.32 -2.55
N PHE A 61 10.56 -9.47 -2.36
CA PHE A 61 10.53 -8.06 -2.76
C PHE A 61 10.49 -7.92 -4.28
N ARG A 62 11.28 -8.73 -4.99
CA ARG A 62 11.28 -8.75 -6.46
C ARG A 62 9.91 -9.14 -7.00
N THR A 63 9.32 -10.21 -6.43
CA THR A 63 7.98 -10.68 -6.80
C THR A 63 6.90 -9.63 -6.49
N ALA A 64 7.01 -8.94 -5.35
CA ALA A 64 6.09 -7.85 -5.00
C ALA A 64 6.20 -6.66 -5.97
N ALA A 65 7.43 -6.23 -6.26
CA ALA A 65 7.68 -5.14 -7.20
C ALA A 65 7.14 -5.47 -8.60
N ASP A 66 7.40 -6.69 -9.08
CA ASP A 66 6.86 -7.16 -10.37
C ASP A 66 5.33 -7.16 -10.37
N ARG A 67 4.68 -7.61 -9.29
CA ARG A 67 3.22 -7.65 -9.21
C ARG A 67 2.61 -6.25 -9.22
N TRP A 68 3.21 -5.30 -8.49
CA TRP A 68 2.75 -3.92 -8.51
C TRP A 68 2.98 -3.26 -9.87
N ALA A 69 4.13 -3.51 -10.52
CA ALA A 69 4.43 -3.03 -11.88
C ALA A 69 3.58 -3.72 -12.98
N GLN A 70 2.94 -4.86 -12.70
CA GLN A 70 1.92 -5.42 -13.60
C GLN A 70 0.61 -4.62 -13.56
N VAL A 71 0.29 -3.98 -12.44
CA VAL A 71 -0.96 -3.24 -12.24
C VAL A 71 -0.78 -1.75 -12.52
N ILE A 72 0.30 -1.14 -12.06
CA ILE A 72 0.66 0.25 -12.36
C ILE A 72 1.57 0.24 -13.58
N VAL A 73 1.14 0.91 -14.65
CA VAL A 73 1.78 0.77 -15.97
C VAL A 73 2.27 2.08 -16.57
N GLY A 74 1.70 3.22 -16.17
CA GLY A 74 2.09 4.51 -16.72
C GLY A 74 3.22 5.20 -15.97
N ASP A 75 4.02 5.91 -16.75
CA ASP A 75 5.12 6.78 -16.34
C ASP A 75 4.69 7.82 -15.30
N LEU A 76 5.56 8.05 -14.31
CA LEU A 76 5.53 9.22 -13.45
C LEU A 76 6.61 10.23 -13.86
N GLU A 77 6.55 11.40 -13.25
CA GLU A 77 7.57 12.41 -13.45
C GLU A 77 8.93 11.96 -12.87
N ASP A 78 9.98 11.99 -13.67
CA ASP A 78 11.35 11.86 -13.19
C ASP A 78 11.72 12.89 -12.11
N VAL A 79 12.29 12.44 -10.99
CA VAL A 79 12.79 13.35 -9.94
C VAL A 79 14.30 13.27 -9.80
N VAL A 80 14.94 14.43 -9.76
CA VAL A 80 16.35 14.56 -9.39
C VAL A 80 16.45 15.01 -7.93
N LEU A 81 17.01 14.14 -7.08
CA LEU A 81 17.27 14.43 -5.68
C LEU A 81 18.40 15.47 -5.52
N PRO A 82 18.54 16.14 -4.36
CA PRO A 82 19.54 17.19 -4.15
C PRO A 82 21.00 16.76 -4.40
N ASP A 83 21.29 15.46 -4.28
CA ASP A 83 22.61 14.86 -4.54
C ASP A 83 22.87 14.55 -6.03
N GLY A 84 21.89 14.83 -6.90
CA GLY A 84 21.94 14.55 -8.33
C GLY A 84 21.44 13.15 -8.71
N THR A 85 21.01 12.32 -7.76
CA THR A 85 20.43 11.02 -8.04
C THR A 85 19.09 11.17 -8.76
N LYS A 86 18.93 10.52 -9.91
CA LYS A 86 17.65 10.45 -10.64
C LYS A 86 16.83 9.27 -10.11
N VAL A 87 15.54 9.50 -9.87
CA VAL A 87 14.55 8.49 -9.51
C VAL A 87 13.48 8.50 -10.60
N ASP A 88 13.34 7.36 -11.30
CA ASP A 88 12.50 7.22 -12.50
C ASP A 88 11.01 7.19 -12.18
N ASP A 89 10.59 6.53 -11.11
CA ASP A 89 9.17 6.48 -10.72
C ASP A 89 9.04 6.36 -9.21
N VAL A 90 9.43 5.18 -8.69
CA VAL A 90 9.51 4.86 -7.26
C VAL A 90 10.81 4.12 -6.97
N ARG A 91 11.52 4.57 -5.93
CA ARG A 91 12.65 3.84 -5.34
C ARG A 91 12.33 3.34 -3.94
N ILE A 92 12.60 2.07 -3.66
CA ILE A 92 12.37 1.45 -2.36
C ILE A 92 13.68 0.93 -1.80
N ASP A 93 14.03 1.39 -0.60
CA ASP A 93 15.19 0.92 0.14
C ASP A 93 14.76 -0.21 1.08
N ALA A 94 15.24 -1.43 0.81
CA ALA A 94 14.85 -2.65 1.51
C ALA A 94 16.00 -3.23 2.36
N ALA A 95 15.71 -3.56 3.61
CA ALA A 95 16.71 -4.08 4.54
C ALA A 95 16.13 -5.03 5.60
N GLY A 96 16.96 -5.96 6.08
CA GLY A 96 16.74 -6.68 7.32
C GLY A 96 17.50 -5.97 8.43
N VAL A 97 16.80 -5.53 9.47
CA VAL A 97 17.40 -4.76 10.58
C VAL A 97 17.04 -5.39 11.92
N SER A 98 17.77 -5.07 12.98
CA SER A 98 17.33 -5.39 14.35
C SER A 98 16.46 -4.25 14.87
N ILE A 99 15.19 -4.53 15.22
CA ILE A 99 14.25 -3.50 15.69
C ILE A 99 14.04 -3.64 17.20
N ASP A 100 13.28 -4.64 17.62
CA ASP A 100 12.96 -4.88 19.04
C ASP A 100 12.99 -6.36 19.47
N GLY A 101 13.37 -7.26 18.55
CA GLY A 101 13.45 -8.69 18.82
C GLY A 101 12.15 -9.40 18.43
N PRO A 102 11.92 -10.64 18.91
CA PRO A 102 10.77 -11.42 18.47
C PRO A 102 9.43 -10.82 18.93
N GLY A 103 8.52 -10.63 17.98
CA GLY A 103 7.17 -10.12 18.16
C GLY A 103 7.12 -8.63 18.48
N ARG A 104 5.96 -8.01 18.20
CA ARG A 104 5.64 -6.57 18.33
C ARG A 104 5.85 -5.74 17.06
N VAL A 105 7.08 -5.41 16.66
CA VAL A 105 7.31 -4.64 15.43
C VAL A 105 7.90 -5.53 14.36
N LEU A 106 7.04 -6.04 13.48
CA LEU A 106 7.45 -6.97 12.42
C LEU A 106 8.35 -6.29 11.38
N GLY A 107 8.20 -4.97 11.24
CA GLY A 107 8.93 -4.16 10.30
C GLY A 107 8.48 -2.71 10.30
N ARG A 108 9.04 -1.94 9.37
CA ARG A 108 8.68 -0.56 9.06
C ARG A 108 8.61 -0.38 7.56
N ALA A 109 7.48 0.05 7.03
CA ALA A 109 7.34 0.27 5.60
C ALA A 109 6.48 1.48 5.30
N GLY A 110 6.84 2.21 4.26
CA GLY A 110 6.06 3.35 3.80
C GLY A 110 6.87 4.34 2.98
N PRO A 111 6.20 5.38 2.46
CA PRO A 111 6.85 6.45 1.73
C PRO A 111 7.77 7.24 2.66
N ARG A 112 8.93 7.61 2.13
CA ARG A 112 9.91 8.48 2.79
C ARG A 112 9.85 9.90 2.25
N LEU A 113 9.71 10.02 0.93
CA LEU A 113 9.64 11.28 0.19
C LEU A 113 8.51 11.21 -0.82
N LEU A 114 7.65 12.23 -0.79
CA LEU A 114 6.53 12.37 -1.70
C LEU A 114 6.72 13.53 -2.68
N ARG A 115 6.09 13.39 -3.85
CA ARG A 115 5.97 14.45 -4.85
C ARG A 115 5.19 15.64 -4.27
N PRO A 116 5.61 16.88 -4.57
CA PRO A 116 5.04 18.06 -3.94
C PRO A 116 3.58 18.27 -4.36
N ALA A 117 2.81 18.89 -3.47
CA ALA A 117 1.45 19.36 -3.77
C ALA A 117 1.44 20.24 -5.03
N GLY A 118 0.45 20.03 -5.89
CA GLY A 118 0.31 20.76 -7.16
C GLY A 118 1.26 20.34 -8.30
N SER A 119 2.09 19.30 -8.12
CA SER A 119 2.75 18.61 -9.24
C SER A 119 1.77 17.70 -10.00
N THR A 120 2.14 17.24 -11.19
CA THR A 120 1.31 16.33 -12.01
C THR A 120 0.98 15.04 -11.28
N HIS A 121 1.90 14.56 -10.45
CA HIS A 121 1.79 13.33 -9.66
C HIS A 121 1.80 13.64 -8.16
N GLU A 122 1.13 14.71 -7.73
CA GLU A 122 1.20 15.20 -6.36
C GLU A 122 0.93 14.11 -5.31
N PHE A 123 1.69 14.13 -4.22
CA PHE A 123 1.63 13.16 -3.12
C PHE A 123 1.91 11.69 -3.49
N LEU A 124 2.25 11.36 -4.74
CA LEU A 124 2.76 10.03 -5.07
C LEU A 124 4.20 9.88 -4.59
N THR A 125 4.61 8.64 -4.35
CA THR A 125 5.90 8.33 -3.74
C THR A 125 7.05 8.59 -4.72
N ILE A 126 8.12 9.19 -4.22
CA ILE A 126 9.42 9.25 -4.91
C ILE A 126 10.32 8.16 -4.35
N THR A 127 10.49 8.15 -3.02
CA THR A 127 11.27 7.13 -2.33
C THR A 127 10.49 6.56 -1.14
N GLY A 128 10.65 5.28 -0.85
CA GLY A 128 10.13 4.62 0.34
C GLY A 128 11.15 3.69 0.99
N ILE A 129 10.78 3.16 2.15
CA ILE A 129 11.57 2.17 2.87
C ILE A 129 10.74 0.92 3.13
N MET A 130 11.42 -0.21 3.25
CA MET A 130 10.86 -1.48 3.72
C MET A 130 11.92 -2.21 4.58
N GLU A 131 11.84 -2.01 5.88
CA GLU A 131 12.74 -2.60 6.88
C GLU A 131 11.99 -3.71 7.64
N PHE A 132 12.58 -4.88 7.83
CA PHE A 132 11.94 -5.98 8.58
C PHE A 132 12.82 -6.45 9.74
N ASP A 133 12.22 -6.74 10.90
CA ASP A 133 12.98 -7.25 12.04
C ASP A 133 13.48 -8.66 11.71
N VAL A 134 14.80 -8.81 11.62
CA VAL A 134 15.47 -10.10 11.35
C VAL A 134 15.09 -11.19 12.36
N ALA A 135 14.65 -10.82 13.56
CA ALA A 135 14.16 -11.76 14.57
C ALA A 135 12.79 -12.38 14.21
N ASP A 136 11.96 -11.68 13.44
CA ASP A 136 10.60 -12.09 13.09
C ASP A 136 10.48 -12.77 11.72
N ILE A 137 11.42 -12.52 10.82
CA ILE A 137 11.41 -13.10 9.46
C ILE A 137 11.29 -14.64 9.48
N PRO A 138 12.03 -15.41 10.31
CA PRO A 138 11.90 -16.87 10.33
C PRO A 138 10.47 -17.34 10.65
N THR A 139 9.78 -16.64 11.56
CA THR A 139 8.40 -16.96 11.94
C THR A 139 7.44 -16.65 10.80
N MET A 140 7.58 -15.49 10.15
CA MET A 140 6.76 -15.12 8.99
C MET A 140 6.93 -16.11 7.83
N ILE A 141 8.16 -16.57 7.57
CA ILE A 141 8.42 -17.60 6.55
C ILE A 141 7.78 -18.93 6.95
N ALA A 142 7.97 -19.39 8.19
CA ALA A 142 7.41 -20.65 8.67
C ALA A 142 5.87 -20.69 8.62
N GLN A 143 5.23 -19.53 8.73
CA GLN A 143 3.78 -19.36 8.64
C GLN A 143 3.27 -19.12 7.22
N GLY A 144 4.16 -19.00 6.23
CA GLY A 144 3.81 -18.72 4.84
C GLY A 144 3.32 -17.28 4.60
N LEU A 145 3.60 -16.35 5.53
CA LEU A 145 3.14 -14.96 5.47
C LEU A 145 4.12 -14.03 4.76
N TRP A 146 5.42 -14.39 4.73
CA TRP A 146 6.49 -13.52 4.24
C TRP A 146 6.18 -12.84 2.91
N ASN A 147 5.88 -13.62 1.85
CA ASN A 147 5.64 -13.05 0.53
C ASN A 147 4.44 -12.09 0.50
N THR A 148 3.37 -12.43 1.23
CA THR A 148 2.16 -11.62 1.27
C THR A 148 2.36 -10.34 2.08
N VAL A 149 3.09 -10.41 3.19
CA VAL A 149 3.48 -9.22 3.96
C VAL A 149 4.33 -8.28 3.11
N ILE A 150 5.33 -8.80 2.39
CA ILE A 150 6.15 -7.95 1.49
C ILE A 150 5.28 -7.30 0.41
N MET A 151 4.34 -8.04 -0.20
CA MET A 151 3.39 -7.47 -1.17
C MET A 151 2.55 -6.34 -0.57
N HIS A 152 1.99 -6.57 0.61
CA HIS A 152 1.14 -5.65 1.36
C HIS A 152 1.87 -4.36 1.71
N GLU A 153 3.05 -4.49 2.32
CA GLU A 153 3.86 -3.36 2.76
C GLU A 153 4.37 -2.50 1.60
N MET A 154 4.66 -3.12 0.45
CA MET A 154 4.98 -2.37 -0.76
C MET A 154 3.77 -1.56 -1.25
N GLY A 155 2.54 -2.05 -1.03
CA GLY A 155 1.29 -1.30 -1.23
C GLY A 155 1.22 0.00 -0.42
N HIS A 156 1.65 -0.04 0.84
CA HIS A 156 1.76 1.18 1.66
C HIS A 156 2.82 2.14 1.13
N VAL A 157 3.98 1.63 0.68
CA VAL A 157 5.03 2.45 0.06
C VAL A 157 4.51 3.21 -1.15
N ILE A 158 3.71 2.57 -2.01
CA ILE A 158 3.15 3.20 -3.23
C ILE A 158 1.93 4.09 -2.95
N GLY A 159 1.49 4.26 -1.70
CA GLY A 159 0.51 5.29 -1.33
C GLY A 159 -0.83 4.77 -0.80
N MET A 160 -0.94 3.49 -0.46
CA MET A 160 -2.11 2.95 0.25
C MET A 160 -2.11 3.36 1.74
N LEU A 161 -2.19 4.65 2.03
CA LEU A 161 -2.11 5.19 3.39
C LEU A 161 -3.10 6.35 3.57
N ASP A 162 -3.73 6.44 4.75
CA ASP A 162 -4.70 7.50 5.08
C ASP A 162 -4.14 8.90 4.79
N PHE A 163 -2.87 9.14 5.11
CA PHE A 163 -2.22 10.42 4.88
C PHE A 163 -2.34 10.86 3.40
N VAL A 164 -2.06 9.96 2.46
CA VAL A 164 -2.11 10.24 1.01
C VAL A 164 -3.56 10.42 0.56
N TRP A 165 -4.46 9.53 1.02
CA TRP A 165 -5.87 9.57 0.63
C TRP A 165 -6.55 10.85 1.12
N ASN A 166 -6.28 11.25 2.36
CA ASN A 166 -6.82 12.47 2.97
C ASN A 166 -6.21 13.72 2.32
N ALA A 167 -4.91 13.74 2.02
CA ALA A 167 -4.28 14.85 1.31
C ALA A 167 -4.88 15.08 -0.09
N LYS A 168 -5.30 14.00 -0.76
CA LYS A 168 -6.00 14.04 -2.05
C LYS A 168 -7.51 14.28 -1.96
N GLY A 169 -8.06 14.38 -0.75
CA GLY A 169 -9.49 14.64 -0.55
C GLY A 169 -10.41 13.43 -0.80
N PHE A 170 -9.86 12.21 -0.80
CA PHE A 170 -10.62 10.97 -1.00
C PHE A 170 -11.04 10.28 0.30
N VAL A 171 -11.16 11.02 1.40
CA VAL A 171 -11.56 10.47 2.70
C VAL A 171 -12.80 11.21 3.23
N ALA A 172 -13.82 10.44 3.63
CA ALA A 172 -15.00 10.94 4.31
C ALA A 172 -15.17 10.29 5.68
N ASN A 173 -15.76 11.03 6.62
CA ASN A 173 -16.10 10.56 7.97
C ASN A 173 -14.90 9.96 8.73
N ARG A 174 -13.73 10.59 8.56
CA ARG A 174 -12.47 10.16 9.18
C ARG A 174 -12.63 10.01 10.69
N ASN A 175 -12.10 8.91 11.24
CA ASN A 175 -12.20 8.55 12.67
C ASN A 175 -13.63 8.27 13.18
N THR A 176 -14.57 7.90 12.31
CA THR A 176 -15.90 7.40 12.72
C THR A 176 -16.15 6.00 12.16
N PRO A 177 -17.19 5.28 12.62
CA PRO A 177 -17.55 3.99 12.02
C PRO A 177 -17.94 4.05 10.54
N GLN A 178 -18.16 5.24 9.99
CA GLN A 178 -18.46 5.49 8.58
C GLN A 178 -17.23 5.93 7.78
N TRP A 179 -16.03 5.85 8.36
CA TRP A 179 -14.78 6.17 7.68
C TRP A 179 -14.68 5.41 6.35
N SER A 180 -14.56 6.17 5.28
CA SER A 180 -14.61 5.64 3.93
C SER A 180 -13.70 6.39 2.98
N PHE A 181 -13.20 5.66 1.99
CA PHE A 181 -12.52 6.18 0.81
C PHE A 181 -13.56 6.55 -0.24
N THR A 182 -13.39 7.72 -0.86
CA THR A 182 -14.36 8.34 -1.77
C THR A 182 -13.80 8.63 -3.16
N GLY A 183 -12.77 7.91 -3.58
CA GLY A 183 -12.30 7.95 -4.96
C GLY A 183 -13.30 7.27 -5.93
N PRO A 184 -13.64 7.91 -7.06
CA PRO A 184 -14.73 7.47 -7.92
C PRO A 184 -14.50 6.10 -8.55
N THR A 185 -13.26 5.74 -8.90
CA THR A 185 -12.93 4.46 -9.52
C THR A 185 -13.05 3.32 -8.51
N ALA A 186 -12.43 3.47 -7.33
CA ALA A 186 -12.53 2.49 -6.25
C ALA A 186 -13.99 2.28 -5.83
N MET A 187 -14.76 3.36 -5.73
CA MET A 187 -16.19 3.32 -5.42
C MET A 187 -17.00 2.56 -6.47
N ALA A 188 -16.68 2.73 -7.76
CA ALA A 188 -17.34 2.01 -8.84
C ALA A 188 -17.01 0.51 -8.79
N GLU A 189 -15.74 0.14 -8.59
CA GLU A 189 -15.31 -1.26 -8.48
C GLU A 189 -15.90 -1.93 -7.23
N PHE A 190 -15.92 -1.24 -6.08
CA PHE A 190 -16.57 -1.76 -4.88
C PHE A 190 -18.09 -1.91 -5.05
N GLY A 191 -18.73 -1.00 -5.80
CA GLY A 191 -20.14 -1.11 -6.16
C GLY A 191 -20.46 -2.39 -6.93
N LYS A 192 -19.61 -2.79 -7.88
CA LYS A 192 -19.77 -4.04 -8.66
C LYS A 192 -19.72 -5.29 -7.77
N LEU A 193 -18.90 -5.28 -6.72
CA LEU A 193 -18.81 -6.41 -5.78
C LEU A 193 -20.09 -6.61 -4.95
N GLN A 194 -20.98 -5.63 -4.93
CA GLN A 194 -22.23 -5.64 -4.16
C GLN A 194 -23.47 -5.98 -5.01
N ASP A 195 -23.34 -6.03 -6.34
CA ASP A 195 -24.49 -6.26 -7.21
C ASP A 195 -25.08 -7.68 -6.98
N PRO A 196 -26.42 -7.82 -7.01
CA PRO A 196 -27.20 -8.89 -6.35
C PRO A 196 -27.04 -10.32 -6.90
N CYS A 197 -26.05 -10.58 -7.76
CA CYS A 197 -25.56 -11.95 -8.00
C CYS A 197 -24.51 -12.39 -6.95
N ALA A 198 -23.93 -11.46 -6.19
CA ALA A 198 -23.13 -11.75 -5.01
C ALA A 198 -24.08 -11.93 -3.81
N GLY A 199 -24.18 -13.15 -3.28
CA GLY A 199 -25.10 -13.53 -2.19
C GLY A 199 -24.84 -12.88 -0.82
N THR A 200 -24.19 -11.71 -0.76
CA THR A 200 -23.81 -11.02 0.47
C THR A 200 -24.19 -9.53 0.40
N ALA A 201 -25.44 -9.19 0.71
CA ALA A 201 -25.79 -7.81 1.03
C ALA A 201 -25.19 -7.45 2.41
N ILE A 202 -24.19 -6.58 2.45
CA ILE A 202 -23.60 -6.13 3.72
C ILE A 202 -24.57 -5.15 4.40
N ALA A 203 -25.02 -5.50 5.61
CA ALA A 203 -26.08 -4.77 6.33
C ALA A 203 -25.76 -3.29 6.69
N ARG A 204 -24.52 -2.82 6.46
CA ARG A 204 -24.06 -1.44 6.71
C ARG A 204 -24.16 -0.50 5.49
N LEU A 205 -24.63 -1.00 4.35
CA LEU A 205 -24.68 -0.24 3.08
C LEU A 205 -25.61 0.99 3.05
N PRO A 206 -26.80 0.99 3.68
CA PRO A 206 -27.65 2.18 3.74
C PRO A 206 -26.94 3.36 4.41
N ASP A 207 -26.14 3.07 5.44
CA ASP A 207 -25.39 4.07 6.20
C ASP A 207 -24.18 4.61 5.42
N LEU A 208 -23.51 3.76 4.62
CA LEU A 208 -22.37 4.16 3.79
C LEU A 208 -22.78 5.02 2.58
N ARG A 209 -23.90 4.71 1.92
CA ARG A 209 -24.42 5.56 0.83
C ARG A 209 -24.88 6.93 1.34
N ALA A 210 -25.42 6.99 2.56
CA ALA A 210 -25.76 8.26 3.21
C ALA A 210 -24.51 9.07 3.62
N ALA A 211 -23.41 8.39 3.95
CA ALA A 211 -22.15 8.99 4.40
C ALA A 211 -21.37 9.73 3.29
N ALA A 212 -21.65 9.46 2.01
CA ALA A 212 -21.00 10.11 0.86
C ALA A 212 -21.44 11.57 0.63
N GLY A 213 -22.49 12.03 1.32
CA GLY A 213 -23.21 13.24 0.95
C GLY A 213 -24.03 13.01 -0.33
N ALA A 214 -25.21 13.61 -0.41
CA ALA A 214 -26.05 13.52 -1.61
C ALA A 214 -25.42 14.33 -2.77
N GLY A 215 -24.42 13.74 -3.42
CA GLY A 215 -24.03 14.10 -4.79
C GLY A 215 -25.19 13.79 -5.73
N ASP A 216 -25.39 14.66 -6.71
CA ASP A 216 -26.53 14.71 -7.61
C ASP A 216 -26.77 13.41 -8.39
N GLY A 217 -27.67 12.58 -7.87
CA GLY A 217 -28.46 11.57 -8.59
C GLY A 217 -27.96 11.14 -9.97
N GLY A 218 -27.04 10.18 -10.02
CA GLY A 218 -26.65 9.51 -11.25
C GLY A 218 -25.56 8.47 -11.06
N GLY A 219 -25.90 7.24 -10.66
CA GLY A 219 -25.00 6.08 -10.81
C GLY A 219 -23.65 6.13 -10.08
N GLY A 220 -23.49 6.98 -9.07
CA GLY A 220 -22.26 7.08 -8.27
C GLY A 220 -21.95 5.79 -7.52
N GLY A 221 -20.68 5.38 -7.52
CA GLY A 221 -20.20 4.18 -6.82
C GLY A 221 -20.46 4.21 -5.31
N VAL A 222 -20.09 3.13 -4.61
CA VAL A 222 -20.31 3.02 -3.16
C VAL A 222 -19.01 3.38 -2.43
N PRO A 223 -19.01 4.29 -1.42
CA PRO A 223 -17.81 4.57 -0.62
C PRO A 223 -17.19 3.31 -0.07
N VAL A 224 -15.87 3.20 -0.18
CA VAL A 224 -15.13 1.99 0.22
C VAL A 224 -14.81 2.08 1.71
N PRO A 225 -15.27 1.13 2.56
CA PRO A 225 -15.03 1.20 4.00
C PRO A 225 -13.55 1.10 4.36
N ILE A 226 -13.08 2.09 5.12
CA ILE A 226 -11.74 2.09 5.72
C ILE A 226 -11.83 1.46 7.11
N GLU A 227 -10.77 0.77 7.53
CA GLU A 227 -10.69 0.17 8.87
C GLU A 227 -10.81 1.24 9.96
N ASP A 228 -11.74 1.00 10.89
CA ASP A 228 -12.15 1.91 11.96
C ASP A 228 -11.82 1.37 13.37
N ASN A 229 -11.24 0.18 13.45
CA ASN A 229 -10.83 -0.47 14.70
C ASN A 229 -9.30 -0.67 14.75
N PHE A 230 -8.84 -1.31 15.82
CA PHE A 230 -7.43 -1.67 16.08
C PHE A 230 -6.51 -0.46 16.33
N GLY A 231 -5.20 -0.70 16.32
CA GLY A 231 -4.17 0.29 16.66
C GLY A 231 -3.78 1.20 15.49
N PRO A 232 -2.88 2.18 15.74
CA PRO A 232 -2.40 3.13 14.72
C PRO A 232 -1.74 2.51 13.49
N GLY A 233 -1.19 1.30 13.60
CA GLY A 233 -0.64 0.53 12.48
C GLY A 233 -1.70 -0.15 11.60
N THR A 234 -2.99 -0.02 11.93
CA THR A 234 -4.08 -0.71 11.22
C THR A 234 -5.21 0.25 10.85
N ILE A 235 -5.64 1.09 11.78
CA ILE A 235 -6.76 2.01 11.53
C ILE A 235 -6.40 3.04 10.44
N GLY A 236 -7.34 3.33 9.54
CA GLY A 236 -7.22 4.41 8.56
C GLY A 236 -6.49 4.08 7.26
N SER A 237 -5.49 3.20 7.29
CA SER A 237 -4.66 2.87 6.10
C SER A 237 -5.01 1.54 5.44
N HIS A 238 -6.08 0.89 5.89
CA HIS A 238 -6.49 -0.43 5.40
C HIS A 238 -7.96 -0.44 4.99
N TRP A 239 -8.32 -1.36 4.10
CA TRP A 239 -9.70 -1.73 3.91
C TRP A 239 -10.24 -2.43 5.15
N ARG A 240 -11.53 -2.21 5.42
CA ARG A 240 -12.19 -2.74 6.60
C ARG A 240 -12.24 -4.27 6.57
N GLU A 241 -11.59 -4.90 7.55
CA GLU A 241 -11.47 -6.36 7.65
C GLU A 241 -12.86 -7.02 7.71
N SER A 242 -13.79 -6.43 8.46
CA SER A 242 -15.19 -6.91 8.57
C SER A 242 -16.03 -6.83 7.29
N VAL A 243 -15.48 -6.24 6.22
CA VAL A 243 -16.11 -6.13 4.90
C VAL A 243 -15.35 -6.98 3.88
N PHE A 244 -14.02 -6.89 3.88
CA PHE A 244 -13.17 -7.50 2.87
C PHE A 244 -12.59 -8.85 3.31
N GLY A 245 -12.24 -9.06 4.57
CA GLY A 245 -11.53 -10.29 4.97
C GLY A 245 -10.21 -10.42 4.21
N ALA A 246 -10.03 -11.47 3.41
CA ALA A 246 -8.78 -11.73 2.68
C ALA A 246 -8.63 -10.93 1.37
N GLU A 247 -8.57 -9.59 1.44
CA GLU A 247 -8.12 -8.72 0.34
C GLU A 247 -6.72 -8.19 0.64
N MET A 248 -5.89 -7.94 -0.39
CA MET A 248 -4.48 -7.57 -0.24
C MET A 248 -4.22 -6.43 0.75
N MET A 249 -5.06 -5.40 0.82
CA MET A 249 -4.85 -4.20 1.64
C MET A 249 -5.77 -4.13 2.87
N THR A 250 -6.26 -5.26 3.38
CA THR A 250 -6.85 -5.29 4.72
C THR A 250 -5.77 -5.39 5.80
N GLY A 251 -6.10 -4.96 7.02
CA GLY A 251 -5.15 -4.87 8.13
C GLY A 251 -4.55 -6.17 8.64
N PHE A 252 -5.05 -7.32 8.15
CA PHE A 252 -4.58 -8.63 8.55
C PHE A 252 -4.35 -9.50 7.32
N VAL A 253 -3.09 -9.84 7.09
CA VAL A 253 -2.73 -10.80 6.05
C VAL A 253 -3.29 -12.16 6.42
N ASN A 254 -4.17 -12.68 5.56
CA ASN A 254 -4.82 -13.96 5.77
C ASN A 254 -3.94 -15.12 5.23
N GLN A 255 -4.05 -16.31 5.80
CA GLN A 255 -3.45 -17.49 5.19
C GLN A 255 -4.14 -17.82 3.86
N GLY A 256 -3.35 -18.18 2.84
CA GLY A 256 -3.86 -18.47 1.50
C GLY A 256 -3.85 -17.24 0.59
N ALA A 257 -4.78 -17.19 -0.36
CA ALA A 257 -4.82 -16.10 -1.34
C ALA A 257 -5.32 -14.80 -0.70
N ASN A 258 -4.60 -13.71 -0.92
CA ASN A 258 -5.01 -12.34 -0.63
C ASN A 258 -4.99 -11.62 -1.99
N PRO A 259 -6.13 -11.54 -2.71
CA PRO A 259 -6.14 -10.98 -4.05
C PRO A 259 -5.90 -9.47 -4.02
N LEU A 260 -5.08 -8.97 -4.95
CA LEU A 260 -4.97 -7.53 -5.25
C LEU A 260 -6.19 -7.13 -6.08
N SER A 261 -7.27 -6.72 -5.41
CA SER A 261 -8.55 -6.53 -6.08
C SER A 261 -8.59 -5.27 -6.95
N ARG A 262 -9.55 -5.23 -7.87
CA ARG A 262 -9.89 -4.02 -8.64
C ARG A 262 -10.30 -2.84 -7.76
N VAL A 263 -10.70 -3.05 -6.49
CA VAL A 263 -10.96 -1.95 -5.56
C VAL A 263 -9.65 -1.25 -5.19
N THR A 264 -8.61 -2.02 -4.85
CA THR A 264 -7.26 -1.49 -4.59
C THR A 264 -6.66 -0.85 -5.84
N GLY A 265 -6.75 -1.51 -7.01
CA GLY A 265 -6.31 -0.93 -8.27
C GLY A 265 -7.06 0.37 -8.62
N GLY A 266 -8.37 0.40 -8.36
CA GLY A 266 -9.20 1.59 -8.53
C GLY A 266 -8.78 2.73 -7.61
N ALA A 267 -8.43 2.42 -6.35
CA ALA A 267 -7.92 3.42 -5.42
C ALA A 267 -6.61 4.02 -5.91
N LEU A 268 -5.64 3.20 -6.36
CA LEU A 268 -4.40 3.69 -6.96
C LEU A 268 -4.65 4.58 -8.19
N LYS A 269 -5.62 4.21 -9.04
CA LYS A 269 -6.04 5.05 -10.16
C LYS A 269 -6.57 6.40 -9.69
N ASP A 270 -7.41 6.41 -8.67
CA ASP A 270 -7.93 7.65 -8.07
C ASP A 270 -6.80 8.50 -7.46
N LEU A 271 -5.75 7.88 -6.91
CA LEU A 271 -4.56 8.61 -6.44
C LEU A 271 -3.77 9.26 -7.58
N GLY A 272 -3.97 8.87 -8.83
CA GLY A 272 -3.29 9.45 -10.00
C GLY A 272 -2.22 8.56 -10.61
N TYR A 273 -2.15 7.27 -10.25
CA TYR A 273 -1.40 6.29 -11.03
C TYR A 273 -2.20 5.89 -12.28
N GLU A 274 -1.51 5.57 -13.37
CA GLU A 274 -2.15 4.91 -14.50
C GLU A 274 -2.13 3.39 -14.29
N VAL A 275 -3.33 2.84 -14.05
CA VAL A 275 -3.54 1.46 -13.62
C VAL A 275 -4.25 0.64 -14.69
N ASP A 276 -3.70 -0.54 -15.00
CA ASP A 276 -4.39 -1.61 -15.73
C ASP A 276 -5.27 -2.41 -14.76
N LEU A 277 -6.55 -2.06 -14.67
CA LEU A 277 -7.50 -2.75 -13.79
C LEU A 277 -7.73 -4.21 -14.20
N ASP A 278 -7.46 -4.59 -15.45
CA ASP A 278 -7.63 -5.98 -15.92
C ASP A 278 -6.45 -6.87 -15.49
N ALA A 279 -5.35 -6.27 -15.03
CA ALA A 279 -4.23 -6.96 -14.39
C ALA A 279 -4.44 -7.18 -12.87
N CYS A 280 -5.51 -6.63 -12.28
CA CYS A 280 -5.90 -6.92 -10.90
C CYS A 280 -6.49 -8.32 -10.78
N ASP A 281 -6.45 -8.89 -9.58
CA ASP A 281 -6.97 -10.24 -9.32
C ASP A 281 -8.50 -10.25 -9.22
N ASP A 282 -9.08 -11.39 -9.61
CA ASP A 282 -10.48 -11.69 -9.32
C ASP A 282 -10.71 -11.73 -7.80
N TYR A 283 -11.75 -11.04 -7.36
CA TYR A 283 -12.08 -10.94 -5.96
C TYR A 283 -13.59 -10.81 -5.76
N THR A 284 -14.10 -11.46 -4.71
CA THR A 284 -15.51 -11.39 -4.30
C THR A 284 -15.59 -11.15 -2.82
N LEU A 285 -16.55 -10.34 -2.38
CA LEU A 285 -16.75 -10.11 -0.95
C LEU A 285 -17.07 -11.43 -0.23
N PRO A 286 -16.42 -11.70 0.92
CA PRO A 286 -16.66 -12.91 1.67
C PRO A 286 -18.10 -12.95 2.19
N SER A 287 -18.70 -14.14 2.22
CA SER A 287 -19.97 -14.33 2.93
C SER A 287 -19.80 -14.12 4.44
N PRO A 288 -20.88 -13.86 5.21
CA PRO A 288 -20.77 -13.77 6.66
C PRO A 288 -20.19 -15.05 7.29
N THR A 289 -20.52 -16.22 6.73
CA THR A 289 -19.92 -17.49 7.17
C THR A 289 -18.43 -17.56 6.88
N ALA A 290 -17.98 -17.06 5.71
CA ALA A 290 -16.55 -16.99 5.39
C ALA A 290 -15.82 -16.03 6.35
N LEU A 291 -16.37 -14.85 6.62
CA LEU A 291 -15.82 -13.92 7.62
C LEU A 291 -15.78 -14.54 9.03
N ALA A 292 -16.77 -15.35 9.40
CA ALA A 292 -16.75 -16.08 10.67
C ALA A 292 -15.66 -17.17 10.71
N ILE A 293 -15.44 -17.90 9.61
CA ILE A 293 -14.37 -18.91 9.47
C ILE A 293 -12.99 -18.24 9.52
N MET A 294 -12.86 -17.05 8.93
CA MET A 294 -11.65 -16.21 9.00
C MET A 294 -11.42 -15.61 10.41
N GLY A 295 -12.35 -15.78 11.35
CA GLY A 295 -12.26 -15.23 12.71
C GLY A 295 -12.68 -13.76 12.84
N VAL A 296 -13.06 -13.11 11.74
CA VAL A 296 -13.40 -11.68 11.65
C VAL A 296 -14.70 -11.34 12.39
N LEU A 297 -15.75 -12.17 12.31
CA LEU A 297 -17.03 -11.88 12.98
C LEU A 297 -17.08 -12.25 14.46
N THR A 298 -16.17 -13.12 14.93
CA THR A 298 -15.98 -13.41 16.36
C THR A 298 -15.18 -12.33 17.09
N ALA A 299 -14.49 -11.45 16.36
CA ALA A 299 -13.64 -10.39 16.90
C ALA A 299 -14.41 -9.26 17.61
N GLY A 300 -15.72 -9.10 17.39
CA GLY A 300 -16.50 -8.01 17.98
C GLY A 300 -16.77 -8.09 19.50
N ARG A 301 -16.40 -9.18 20.19
CA ARG A 301 -16.58 -9.33 21.64
C ARG A 301 -15.53 -10.19 22.36
N LEU A 302 -14.47 -10.63 21.68
CA LEU A 302 -13.42 -11.47 22.28
C LEU A 302 -11.98 -11.06 21.91
N HIS A 303 -11.75 -9.88 21.34
CA HIS A 303 -10.39 -9.49 20.91
C HIS A 303 -9.45 -9.03 22.04
N GLU A 304 -9.92 -9.03 23.30
CA GLU A 304 -9.04 -8.94 24.49
C GLU A 304 -8.54 -10.32 24.97
N ALA A 305 -9.06 -11.43 24.43
CA ALA A 305 -8.78 -12.79 24.96
C ALA A 305 -8.23 -13.78 23.93
N ILE A 306 -8.27 -13.48 22.63
CA ILE A 306 -7.65 -14.26 21.57
C ILE A 306 -6.79 -13.35 20.70
N GLY A 307 -5.54 -13.17 21.10
CA GLY A 307 -4.51 -13.03 20.09
C GLY A 307 -4.51 -14.26 19.18
N GLU A 308 -3.87 -14.14 18.02
CA GLU A 308 -3.40 -15.28 17.24
C GLU A 308 -4.42 -15.94 16.30
N VAL A 309 -4.50 -15.39 15.09
CA VAL A 309 -4.27 -16.24 13.91
C VAL A 309 -2.87 -15.88 13.40
N GLY A 310 -1.85 -16.55 13.96
CA GLY A 310 -0.45 -16.36 13.53
C GLY A 310 0.58 -16.02 14.61
N GLY A 311 0.31 -16.16 15.92
CA GLY A 311 1.36 -16.26 16.94
C GLY A 311 2.37 -15.11 17.12
N THR A 312 2.24 -13.96 16.43
CA THR A 312 3.24 -12.87 16.54
C THR A 312 2.72 -11.57 17.15
N GLY A 313 1.40 -11.31 17.15
CA GLY A 313 0.81 -10.12 17.80
C GLY A 313 1.43 -8.77 17.40
N GLY A 314 2.22 -8.74 16.32
CA GLY A 314 3.02 -7.61 15.90
C GLY A 314 2.39 -6.87 14.73
N TYR A 315 2.81 -5.63 14.53
CA TYR A 315 2.38 -4.74 13.45
C TYR A 315 3.60 -4.19 12.70
N VAL A 316 3.41 -3.74 11.46
CA VAL A 316 4.40 -2.98 10.71
C VAL A 316 4.15 -1.49 10.94
N GLU A 317 5.20 -0.74 11.25
CA GLU A 317 5.11 0.72 11.43
C GLU A 317 5.14 1.43 10.08
N HIS A 318 4.29 2.44 9.91
CA HIS A 318 4.34 3.35 8.76
C HIS A 318 4.95 4.69 9.17
N PRO A 319 6.18 5.01 8.73
CA PRO A 319 6.79 6.30 9.01
C PRO A 319 5.96 7.45 8.41
N THR A 320 5.95 8.60 9.08
CA THR A 320 5.37 9.81 8.49
C THR A 320 6.27 10.26 7.32
N PRO A 321 5.73 10.36 6.08
CA PRO A 321 6.53 10.80 4.95
C PRO A 321 6.88 12.28 5.06
N GLU A 322 8.00 12.65 4.43
CA GLU A 322 8.31 14.05 4.15
C GLU A 322 7.83 14.46 2.76
N VAL A 323 7.40 15.70 2.62
CA VAL A 323 7.10 16.31 1.32
C VAL A 323 8.37 17.01 0.85
N ALA A 324 8.77 16.77 -0.40
CA ALA A 324 9.98 17.38 -0.96
C ALA A 324 9.92 18.93 -0.83
N PRO A 325 10.91 19.56 -0.16
CA PRO A 325 10.89 21.00 0.04
C PRO A 325 11.05 21.74 -1.31
N THR A 326 10.00 22.47 -1.70
CA THR A 326 9.97 23.51 -2.75
C THR A 326 10.45 23.09 -4.16
N SER A 327 9.53 22.58 -4.99
CA SER A 327 9.66 22.75 -6.44
C SER A 327 9.40 24.22 -6.78
N VAL A 328 10.43 24.92 -7.24
CA VAL A 328 10.32 26.29 -7.75
C VAL A 328 9.71 26.21 -9.16
N LEU A 329 8.39 26.05 -9.25
CA LEU A 329 7.67 26.46 -10.44
C LEU A 329 7.72 27.99 -10.48
N THR A 330 8.68 28.52 -11.25
CA THR A 330 8.64 29.92 -11.67
C THR A 330 7.37 30.14 -12.48
N HIS A 331 6.33 30.67 -11.85
CA HIS A 331 5.23 31.31 -12.57
C HIS A 331 5.81 32.47 -13.40
N ARG A 332 5.61 32.42 -14.71
CA ARG A 332 5.33 33.62 -15.49
C ARG A 332 3.82 33.79 -15.58
#